data_AF-A0A6P9A9G0-F1
#
_entry.id   AF-A0A6P9A9G0-F1
#
_cell.length_a   1.000
_cell.length_b   1.000
_cell.length_c   1.000
_cell.angle_alpha   90.00
_cell.angle_beta   90.00
_cell.angle_gamma   90.00
#
_symmetry.space_group_name_H-M   'P 1'
#
loop_
_entity.id
_entity.type
_entity.pdbx_description
1 polymer ?
#
loop_
_entity_poly.entity_id
_entity_poly.type
_entity_poly.pdbx_seq_one_letter_code
_entity_poly.pdbx_strand_id
1 'polypeptide(L)'
;MEAGLPSKEKHLCYNTLVCLLMTLKGQQTTVDLRNGASVTGKIVRCDPYMNVDMSHVLFRDASGKPHLFDNFFVHARNLRYVHIPPHIDMLKSVETFVNRSQVKQDKQVVKPKTLRRQAETVERVRKLKEKRQMKKEES
;
A
#
# COMPACT_ATOMS: atom_id res chain seq x y z
N MET A 1 0.20 8.20 -6.53
CA MET A 1 -0.32 7.55 -5.31
C MET A 1 -1.42 8.44 -4.80
N GLU A 2 -2.60 7.88 -4.52
CA GLU A 2 -3.57 8.60 -3.68
C GLU A 2 -2.86 8.95 -2.38
N ALA A 3 -2.63 10.25 -2.18
CA ALA A 3 -1.97 10.75 -0.99
C ALA A 3 -2.89 10.50 0.21
N GLY A 4 -2.39 9.89 1.27
CA GLY A 4 -3.11 9.79 2.55
C GLY A 4 -3.50 8.39 3.03
N LEU A 5 -3.04 7.30 2.40
CA LEU A 5 -3.34 5.96 2.90
C LEU A 5 -2.87 5.77 4.37
N PRO A 6 -3.71 5.21 5.26
CA PRO A 6 -3.33 4.81 6.61
C PRO A 6 -2.11 3.87 6.65
N SER A 7 -1.44 3.79 7.79
CA SER A 7 -0.25 2.93 7.97
C SER A 7 -0.49 1.48 7.57
N LYS A 8 -1.66 0.93 7.94
CA LYS A 8 -2.06 -0.45 7.60
C LYS A 8 -2.19 -0.65 6.09
N GLU A 9 -2.81 0.30 5.40
CA GLU A 9 -3.00 0.25 3.95
C GLU A 9 -1.68 0.39 3.21
N LYS A 10 -0.80 1.30 3.66
CA LYS A 10 0.58 1.38 3.15
C LYS A 10 1.31 0.05 3.33
N HIS A 11 1.18 -0.58 4.50
CA HIS A 11 1.81 -1.86 4.76
C HIS A 11 1.33 -2.93 3.74
N LEU A 12 0.02 -3.01 3.47
CA LEU A 12 -0.51 -3.91 2.44
C LEU A 12 0.07 -3.61 1.06
N CYS A 13 0.10 -2.33 0.65
CA CYS A 13 0.67 -1.92 -0.63
C CYS A 13 2.15 -2.33 -0.80
N TYR A 14 2.98 -2.22 0.23
CA TYR A 14 4.42 -2.45 0.11
C TYR A 14 4.90 -3.85 0.44
N ASN A 15 4.11 -4.61 1.22
CA ASN A 15 4.51 -5.93 1.70
C ASN A 15 3.67 -7.07 1.08
N THR A 16 2.81 -6.74 0.12
CA THR A 16 2.04 -7.74 -0.64
C THR A 16 2.07 -7.42 -2.13
N LEU A 17 1.64 -8.38 -2.95
CA LEU A 17 1.55 -8.21 -4.41
C LEU A 17 0.40 -7.31 -4.88
N VAL A 18 -0.37 -6.70 -3.98
CA VAL A 18 -1.40 -5.72 -4.38
C VAL A 18 -0.80 -4.54 -5.15
N CYS A 19 0.48 -4.20 -4.89
CA CYS A 19 1.20 -3.19 -5.66
C CYS A 19 1.19 -3.46 -7.17
N LEU A 20 1.36 -4.72 -7.57
CA LEU A 20 1.32 -5.11 -8.98
C LEU A 20 -0.06 -4.83 -9.57
N LEU A 21 -1.14 -5.25 -8.90
CA LEU A 21 -2.51 -4.98 -9.35
C LEU A 21 -2.80 -3.47 -9.44
N MET A 22 -2.34 -2.69 -8.46
CA MET A 22 -2.47 -1.23 -8.48
C MET A 22 -1.74 -0.57 -9.65
N THR A 23 -0.63 -1.16 -10.14
CA THR A 23 0.09 -0.66 -11.33
C THR A 23 -0.66 -0.90 -12.63
N LEU A 24 -1.64 -1.81 -12.66
CA LEU A 24 -2.48 -2.08 -13.82
C LEU A 24 -3.57 -1.01 -14.04
N LYS A 25 -3.60 0.05 -13.23
CA LYS A 25 -4.52 1.18 -13.43
C LYS A 25 -4.42 1.71 -14.87
N GLY A 26 -5.57 1.80 -15.53
CA GLY A 26 -5.70 2.26 -16.91
C GLY A 26 -5.54 1.15 -17.96
N GLN A 27 -5.14 -0.06 -17.56
CA GLN A 27 -5.00 -1.20 -18.48
C GLN A 27 -6.33 -1.93 -18.68
N GLN A 28 -6.50 -2.48 -19.88
CA GLN A 28 -7.57 -3.42 -20.18
C GLN A 28 -7.11 -4.83 -19.81
N THR A 29 -7.91 -5.52 -18.99
CA THR A 29 -7.58 -6.84 -18.46
C THR A 29 -8.84 -7.66 -18.21
N THR A 30 -8.65 -8.95 -18.03
CA THR A 30 -9.67 -9.90 -17.59
C THR A 30 -9.44 -10.28 -16.14
N VAL A 31 -10.53 -10.36 -15.39
CA VAL A 31 -10.55 -10.78 -13.99
C VAL A 31 -11.45 -12.00 -13.89
N ASP A 32 -10.90 -13.13 -13.47
CA ASP A 32 -11.69 -14.33 -13.21
C ASP A 32 -12.17 -14.31 -11.77
N LEU A 33 -13.47 -14.56 -11.60
CA LEU A 33 -14.14 -14.58 -10.33
C LEU A 33 -14.20 -16.00 -9.76
N ARG A 34 -14.30 -16.11 -8.44
CA ARG A 34 -14.35 -17.41 -7.73
C ARG A 34 -15.55 -18.27 -8.11
N ASN A 35 -16.65 -17.64 -8.52
CA ASN A 35 -17.87 -18.33 -8.95
C ASN A 35 -17.84 -18.80 -10.43
N GLY A 36 -16.69 -18.69 -11.10
CA GLY A 36 -16.54 -19.12 -12.50
C GLY A 36 -16.96 -18.06 -13.53
N ALA A 37 -17.46 -16.91 -13.10
CA ALA A 37 -17.69 -15.77 -13.99
C ALA A 37 -16.37 -15.04 -14.32
N SER A 38 -16.36 -14.24 -15.39
CA SER A 38 -15.21 -13.39 -15.76
C SER A 38 -15.64 -11.96 -16.08
N VAL A 39 -14.75 -11.01 -15.80
CA VAL A 39 -14.96 -9.57 -15.95
C VAL A 39 -13.83 -9.04 -16.82
N THR A 40 -14.12 -8.66 -18.07
CA THR A 40 -13.14 -8.05 -18.97
C THR A 40 -13.41 -6.57 -19.09
N GLY A 41 -12.44 -5.71 -18.81
CA GLY A 41 -12.65 -4.26 -18.87
C GLY A 41 -11.39 -3.47 -18.49
N LYS A 42 -11.52 -2.15 -18.40
CA LYS A 42 -10.41 -1.27 -18.03
C LYS A 42 -10.40 -1.02 -16.52
N ILE A 43 -9.28 -1.28 -15.85
CA ILE A 43 -9.12 -0.95 -14.42
C ILE A 43 -9.07 0.57 -14.25
N VAL A 44 -10.00 1.11 -13.46
CA VAL A 44 -10.05 2.52 -13.08
C VAL A 44 -9.30 2.76 -11.77
N ARG A 45 -9.51 1.88 -10.79
CA ARG A 45 -8.87 1.95 -9.47
C ARG A 45 -8.75 0.55 -8.88
N CYS A 46 -7.68 0.33 -8.12
CA CYS A 46 -7.54 -0.79 -7.20
C CYS A 46 -7.15 -0.23 -5.84
N ASP A 47 -7.82 -0.68 -4.78
CA ASP A 47 -7.46 -0.31 -3.42
C ASP A 47 -6.42 -1.28 -2.82
N PRO A 48 -5.86 -0.98 -1.63
CA PRO A 48 -4.90 -1.86 -0.94
C PRO A 48 -5.46 -3.22 -0.51
N TYR A 49 -6.78 -3.39 -0.53
CA TYR A 49 -7.48 -4.62 -0.18
C TYR A 49 -7.83 -5.46 -1.42
N MET A 50 -7.41 -5.04 -2.62
CA MET A 50 -7.73 -5.64 -3.92
C MET A 50 -9.20 -5.49 -4.34
N ASN A 51 -9.94 -4.50 -3.85
CA ASN A 51 -11.19 -4.13 -4.49
C ASN A 51 -10.88 -3.33 -5.76
N VAL A 52 -11.57 -3.66 -6.85
CA VAL A 52 -11.27 -3.12 -8.18
C VAL A 52 -12.49 -2.44 -8.77
N ASP A 53 -12.33 -1.17 -9.15
CA ASP A 53 -13.27 -0.44 -9.99
C ASP A 53 -12.85 -0.60 -11.45
N MET A 54 -13.78 -1.01 -12.30
CA MET A 54 -13.57 -1.21 -13.73
C MET A 54 -14.60 -0.42 -14.55
N SER A 55 -14.21 -0.09 -15.79
CA SER A 55 -15.06 0.62 -16.76
C SER A 55 -15.09 -0.12 -18.10
N HIS A 56 -16.17 0.10 -18.87
CA HIS A 56 -16.41 -0.54 -20.17
C HIS A 56 -16.26 -2.06 -20.11
N VAL A 57 -17.07 -2.67 -19.26
CA VAL A 57 -16.93 -4.06 -18.84
C VAL A 57 -17.83 -4.98 -19.66
N LEU A 58 -17.23 -6.07 -20.15
CA LEU A 58 -17.90 -7.28 -20.57
C LEU A 58 -17.82 -8.31 -19.44
N PHE A 59 -18.93 -8.51 -18.75
CA PHE A 59 -19.11 -9.58 -17.77
C PHE A 59 -19.61 -10.83 -18.47
N ARG A 60 -19.00 -11.98 -18.19
CA ARG A 60 -19.53 -13.29 -18.57
C ARG A 60 -19.88 -14.04 -17.30
N ASP A 61 -21.13 -14.46 -17.18
CA ASP A 61 -21.54 -15.27 -16.04
C ASP A 61 -20.91 -16.68 -16.10
N ALA A 62 -21.19 -17.52 -15.09
CA ALA A 62 -20.68 -18.88 -15.04
C ALA A 62 -21.18 -19.78 -16.19
N SER A 63 -22.25 -19.40 -16.88
CA SER A 63 -22.75 -20.08 -18.08
C SER A 63 -22.13 -19.54 -19.38
N GLY A 64 -21.30 -18.50 -19.29
CA GLY A 64 -20.67 -17.82 -20.42
C GLY A 64 -21.51 -16.72 -21.05
N LYS A 65 -22.71 -16.44 -20.53
CA LYS A 65 -23.62 -15.42 -21.08
C LYS A 65 -23.03 -14.02 -20.88
N PRO A 66 -22.91 -13.22 -21.95
CA PRO A 66 -22.32 -11.89 -21.89
C PRO A 66 -23.31 -10.82 -21.40
N HIS A 67 -22.80 -9.87 -20.61
CA HIS A 67 -23.50 -8.69 -20.13
C HIS A 67 -22.55 -7.48 -20.16
N LEU A 68 -23.03 -6.35 -20.67
CA LEU A 68 -22.24 -5.12 -20.76
C LEU A 68 -22.57 -4.18 -19.61
N PHE A 69 -21.56 -3.53 -19.07
CA PHE A 69 -21.68 -2.55 -17.99
C PHE A 69 -20.72 -1.37 -18.24
N ASP A 70 -21.18 -0.15 -18.03
CA ASP A 70 -20.30 1.02 -18.10
C ASP A 70 -19.33 1.08 -16.92
N ASN A 71 -19.81 0.73 -15.73
CA ASN A 71 -19.04 0.67 -14.49
C ASN A 71 -19.29 -0.66 -13.78
N PHE A 72 -18.23 -1.28 -13.27
CA PHE A 72 -18.31 -2.56 -12.57
C PHE A 72 -17.35 -2.59 -11.37
N PHE A 73 -17.86 -2.98 -10.20
CA PHE A 73 -17.07 -3.10 -8.99
C PHE A 73 -16.85 -4.55 -8.61
N VAL A 74 -15.59 -4.96 -8.50
CA VAL A 74 -15.20 -6.32 -8.07
C VAL A 74 -14.69 -6.26 -6.64
N HIS A 75 -15.41 -6.93 -5.74
CA HIS A 75 -14.97 -7.10 -4.37
C HIS A 75 -13.82 -8.11 -4.29
N ALA A 76 -12.77 -7.81 -3.51
CA ALA A 76 -11.58 -8.63 -3.38
C ALA A 76 -11.85 -10.11 -3.06
N ARG A 77 -12.87 -10.38 -2.23
CA ARG A 77 -13.28 -11.74 -1.86
C ARG A 77 -13.72 -12.59 -3.06
N ASN A 78 -14.15 -11.96 -4.16
CA ASN A 78 -14.59 -12.64 -5.37
C ASN A 78 -13.47 -12.80 -6.40
N LEU A 79 -12.32 -12.14 -6.23
CA LEU A 79 -11.17 -12.30 -7.12
C LEU A 79 -10.57 -13.71 -7.01
N ARG A 80 -10.32 -14.33 -8.16
CA ARG A 80 -9.55 -15.57 -8.29
C ARG A 80 -8.27 -15.32 -9.09
N TYR A 81 -8.38 -14.74 -10.29
CA TYR A 81 -7.23 -14.40 -11.13
C TYR A 81 -7.38 -13.00 -11.73
N VAL A 82 -6.26 -12.33 -11.94
CA VAL A 82 -6.17 -11.11 -12.75
C VAL A 82 -5.19 -11.38 -13.88
N HIS A 83 -5.63 -11.19 -15.12
CA HIS A 83 -4.84 -11.47 -16.31
C HIS A 83 -3.90 -10.30 -16.57
N ILE A 84 -2.59 -10.49 -16.32
CA ILE A 84 -1.62 -9.44 -16.58
C ILE A 84 -1.48 -9.24 -18.11
N PRO A 85 -1.71 -8.02 -18.64
CA PRO A 85 -1.52 -7.77 -20.06
C PRO A 85 -0.08 -8.06 -20.49
N PRO A 86 0.17 -8.61 -21.69
CA PRO A 86 1.48 -9.12 -22.09
C PRO A 86 2.55 -8.03 -22.24
N HIS A 87 2.16 -6.78 -22.45
CA HIS A 87 3.07 -5.63 -22.53
C HIS A 87 3.49 -5.09 -21.16
N ILE A 88 2.95 -5.61 -20.07
CA ILE A 88 3.30 -5.19 -18.70
C ILE A 88 4.49 -6.01 -18.21
N ASP A 89 5.61 -5.32 -18.01
CA ASP A 89 6.74 -5.85 -17.25
C ASP A 89 6.39 -5.85 -15.76
N MET A 90 6.11 -7.03 -15.22
CA MET A 90 5.70 -7.21 -13.82
C MET A 90 6.80 -6.78 -12.84
N LEU A 91 8.05 -7.14 -13.11
CA LEU A 91 9.18 -6.83 -12.21
C LEU A 91 9.38 -5.32 -12.15
N LYS A 92 9.46 -4.67 -13.31
CA LYS A 92 9.58 -3.21 -13.40
C LYS A 92 8.40 -2.49 -12.75
N SER A 93 7.19 -3.05 -12.84
CA SER A 93 5.99 -2.48 -12.23
C SER A 93 6.06 -2.50 -10.70
N VAL A 94 6.48 -3.63 -10.12
CA VAL A 94 6.68 -3.77 -8.67
C VAL A 94 7.81 -2.87 -8.19
N GLU A 95 8.97 -2.88 -8.86
CA GLU A 95 10.12 -2.03 -8.53
C GLU A 95 9.75 -0.55 -8.56
N THR A 96 9.06 -0.11 -9.62
CA THR A 96 8.62 1.28 -9.75
C THR A 96 7.68 1.68 -8.61
N PHE A 97 6.79 0.79 -8.19
CA PHE A 97 5.87 1.05 -7.09
C PHE A 97 6.59 1.18 -5.74
N VAL A 98 7.50 0.24 -5.45
CA VAL A 98 8.29 0.23 -4.20
C VAL A 98 9.26 1.42 -4.14
N ASN A 99 10.01 1.68 -5.21
CA ASN A 99 11.03 2.73 -5.26
C ASN A 99 10.43 4.13 -5.16
N ARG A 100 9.24 4.38 -5.74
CA ARG A 100 8.50 5.65 -5.58
C ARG A 100 8.20 6.00 -4.12
N SER A 101 8.32 5.04 -3.22
CA SER A 101 7.97 5.17 -1.80
C SER A 101 9.18 5.48 -0.94
N GLN A 102 10.35 5.01 -1.36
CA GLN A 102 11.64 5.40 -0.78
C GLN A 102 11.96 6.87 -1.07
N VAL A 103 11.59 7.38 -2.25
CA VAL A 103 11.76 8.80 -2.64
C VAL A 103 10.96 9.77 -1.73
N LYS A 104 9.95 9.27 -0.99
CA LYS A 104 9.15 10.06 -0.04
C LYS A 104 9.45 9.77 1.43
N GLN A 105 10.56 9.10 1.75
CA GLN A 105 11.16 9.29 3.07
C GLN A 105 11.86 10.65 3.05
N ASP A 106 11.07 11.72 3.12
CA ASP A 106 11.56 12.99 3.64
C ASP A 106 12.32 12.65 4.92
N LYS A 107 13.61 13.05 4.96
CA LYS A 107 14.40 13.08 6.19
C LYS A 107 13.45 13.56 7.28
N GLN A 108 13.17 12.75 8.30
CA GLN A 108 12.40 13.25 9.43
C GLN A 108 13.15 14.46 9.96
N VAL A 109 12.69 15.66 9.63
CA VAL A 109 13.21 16.89 10.22
C VAL A 109 12.77 16.79 11.67
N VAL A 110 13.70 16.37 12.53
CA VAL A 110 13.42 16.26 13.95
C VAL A 110 13.00 17.65 14.41
N LYS A 111 11.73 17.79 14.81
CA LYS A 111 11.19 19.08 15.23
C LYS A 111 12.07 19.64 16.35
N PRO A 112 12.43 20.94 16.35
CA PRO A 112 13.35 21.53 17.33
C PRO A 112 12.94 21.27 18.79
N LYS A 113 11.63 21.22 19.07
CA LYS A 113 11.08 20.90 20.40
C LYS A 113 11.43 19.49 20.87
N THR A 114 11.52 18.52 19.97
CA THR A 114 11.86 17.13 20.29
C THR A 114 13.33 16.99 20.67
N LEU A 115 14.22 17.71 19.96
CA LEU A 115 15.66 17.77 20.29
C LEU A 115 15.91 18.42 21.66
N ARG A 116 15.21 19.53 21.96
CA ARG A 116 15.29 20.18 23.29
C ARG A 116 14.90 19.25 24.43
N ARG A 117 13.77 18.54 24.29
CA ARG A 117 13.31 17.58 25.30
C ARG A 117 14.30 16.43 25.51
N GLN A 118 14.93 15.93 24.44
CA GLN A 118 15.97 14.90 24.55
C GLN A 118 17.20 15.42 25.31
N ALA A 119 17.68 16.63 24.98
CA ALA A 119 18.80 17.24 25.69
C ALA A 119 18.50 17.45 27.18
N GLU A 120 17.33 17.99 27.51
CA GLU A 120 16.87 18.16 28.91
C GLU A 120 16.79 16.82 29.66
N THR A 121 16.36 15.76 28.98
CA THR A 121 16.28 14.41 29.58
C THR A 121 17.65 13.84 29.86
N VAL A 122 18.59 13.98 28.91
CA VAL A 122 19.98 13.54 29.06
C VAL A 122 20.65 14.26 30.23
N GLU A 123 20.46 15.57 30.33
CA GLU A 123 21.04 16.37 31.42
C GLU A 123 20.47 15.98 32.79
N ARG A 124 19.16 15.71 32.86
CA ARG A 124 18.48 15.25 34.08
C ARG A 124 19.01 13.89 34.54
N VAL A 125 19.24 12.96 33.60
CA VAL A 125 19.84 11.66 33.88
C VAL A 125 21.30 11.81 34.36
N ARG A 126 22.07 12.73 33.78
CA ARG A 126 23.45 13.00 34.20
C ARG A 126 23.50 13.47 35.66
N LYS A 127 22.69 14.47 36.01
CA LYS A 127 22.58 14.99 37.39
C LYS A 127 22.15 13.92 38.39
N LEU A 128 21.25 13.01 37.99
CA LEU A 128 20.83 11.88 38.83
C LEU A 128 21.96 10.86 39.05
N LYS A 129 22.80 10.60 38.03
CA LYS A 129 23.97 9.74 38.18
C LYS A 129 25.02 10.36 39.11
N GLU A 130 25.35 11.64 38.92
CA GLU A 130 26.28 12.38 39.77
C GLU A 130 25.82 12.37 41.24
N LYS A 131 24.54 12.66 41.50
CA LYS A 131 23.96 12.58 42.86
C LYS A 131 24.00 11.18 43.47
N ARG A 132 23.84 10.13 42.66
CA ARG A 132 23.94 8.73 43.11
C ARG A 132 25.38 8.32 43.41
N GLN A 133 26.35 8.95 42.75
CA GLN A 133 27.77 8.66 42.91
C GLN A 133 28.31 9.35 44.17
N MET A 134 27.96 10.62 44.39
CA MET A 134 28.26 11.34 45.64
C MET A 134 27.68 10.64 46.88
N LYS A 135 26.42 10.19 46.81
CA LYS A 135 25.80 9.41 47.90
C LYS A 135 26.44 8.03 48.16
N LYS A 136 27.20 7.50 47.20
CA LYS A 136 27.96 6.25 47.33
C LYS A 136 29.36 6.46 47.88
N GLU A 137 29.91 7.68 47.75
CA GLU A 137 31.23 8.06 48.26
C GLU A 137 31.15 8.61 49.69
N GLU A 138 29.98 9.10 50.12
CA GLU A 138 29.69 9.57 51.48
C GLU A 138 29.23 8.45 52.45
N SER A 139 29.14 7.20 51.99
CA SER A 139 28.68 6.03 52.76
C SER A 139 29.71 4.92 52.78
#